data_AF-B9MK17-F1
#
_entry.id   AF-B9MK17-F1
#
_cell.length_a   1.000
_cell.length_b   1.000
_cell.length_c   1.000
_cell.angle_alpha   90.00
_cell.angle_beta   90.00
_cell.angle_gamma   90.00
#
_symmetry.space_group_name_H-M   'P 1'
#
loop_
_entity.id
_entity.type
_entity.pdbx_description
1 polymer ?
#
loop_
_entity_poly.entity_id
_entity_poly.type
_entity_poly.pdbx_seq_one_letter_code
_entity_poly.pdbx_strand_id
1 'polypeptide(L)'
;MKKVKNNIVKNIITNMVCNLKNKKEKILYLYLEISALIFVPTIVYLAWLLLYCAIMDKSYVSYVEYSSLKELLLQYSIPFTICFGLFPLLFMVLIKKKKINELNLTIKNNKWYYFTLIVSLLVASFVFFLASKNTDMNTFREVITHNFFVSLTEELLTRGIILNELLGVFNPFTSIVLDGLVFGFILHCGGDMTINTLVRFPIGLILSFISYKTKSIHSCIILHWTYNVGVELLGL
;
A
#
# COMPACT_ATOMS: atom_id res chain seq x y z
N MET A 1 -54.75 -16.45 10.91
CA MET A 1 -53.83 -15.74 9.96
C MET A 1 -53.00 -14.61 10.58
N LYS A 2 -53.54 -13.68 11.40
CA LYS A 2 -52.76 -12.57 12.01
C LYS A 2 -51.54 -13.00 12.85
N LYS A 3 -51.66 -14.07 13.65
CA LYS A 3 -50.58 -14.59 14.53
C LYS A 3 -49.38 -15.15 13.75
N VAL A 4 -49.62 -15.81 12.62
CA VAL A 4 -48.58 -16.38 11.75
C VAL A 4 -47.80 -15.28 11.04
N LYS A 5 -48.49 -14.25 10.55
CA LYS A 5 -47.86 -13.07 9.91
C LYS A 5 -46.93 -12.32 10.88
N ASN A 6 -47.33 -12.17 12.15
CA ASN A 6 -46.50 -11.53 13.17
C ASN A 6 -45.23 -12.32 13.52
N ASN A 7 -45.29 -13.65 13.56
CA ASN A 7 -44.11 -14.48 13.81
C ASN A 7 -43.10 -14.43 12.66
N ILE A 8 -43.56 -14.37 11.40
CA ILE A 8 -42.69 -14.24 10.23
C ILE A 8 -41.95 -12.89 10.25
N VAL A 9 -42.67 -11.79 10.51
CA VAL A 9 -42.07 -10.46 10.59
C VAL A 9 -41.05 -10.37 11.74
N LYS A 10 -41.35 -10.94 12.91
CA LYS A 10 -40.44 -10.96 14.06
C LYS A 10 -39.15 -11.76 13.76
N ASN A 11 -39.26 -12.90 13.07
CA ASN A 11 -38.09 -13.69 12.65
C ASN A 11 -37.23 -12.95 11.62
N ILE A 12 -37.85 -12.27 10.65
CA ILE A 12 -37.13 -11.45 9.67
C ILE A 12 -36.36 -10.31 10.37
N ILE A 13 -37.01 -9.60 11.29
CA ILE A 13 -36.37 -8.51 12.04
C ILE A 13 -35.22 -9.04 12.90
N THR A 14 -35.42 -10.15 13.62
CA THR A 14 -34.37 -10.75 14.46
C THR A 14 -33.15 -11.18 13.64
N ASN A 15 -33.38 -11.81 12.49
CA ASN A 15 -32.32 -12.20 11.57
C ASN A 15 -31.60 -10.99 10.97
N MET A 16 -32.32 -9.93 10.60
CA MET A 16 -31.70 -8.67 10.16
C MET A 16 -30.83 -8.04 11.24
N VAL A 17 -31.32 -7.96 12.49
CA VAL A 17 -30.57 -7.39 13.61
C VAL A 17 -29.32 -8.21 13.92
N CYS A 18 -29.42 -9.54 13.93
CA CYS A 18 -28.27 -10.43 14.13
C CYS A 18 -27.22 -10.27 13.02
N ASN A 19 -27.65 -10.24 11.75
CA ASN A 19 -26.76 -10.01 10.61
C ASN A 19 -26.08 -8.64 10.66
N LEU A 20 -26.81 -7.59 11.08
CA LEU A 20 -26.25 -6.26 11.26
C LEU A 20 -25.21 -6.23 12.39
N LYS A 21 -25.46 -6.91 13.51
CA LYS A 21 -24.52 -7.01 14.63
C LYS A 21 -23.23 -7.71 14.19
N ASN A 22 -23.35 -8.87 13.52
CA ASN A 22 -22.21 -9.61 12.98
C ASN A 22 -21.40 -8.78 11.96
N LYS A 23 -22.07 -7.97 11.14
CA LYS A 23 -21.41 -7.08 10.19
C LYS A 23 -20.63 -5.95 10.89
N LYS A 24 -21.21 -5.34 11.94
CA LYS A 24 -20.55 -4.30 12.73
C LYS A 24 -19.29 -4.83 13.42
N GLU A 25 -19.37 -6.02 14.02
CA GLU A 25 -18.23 -6.67 14.64
C GLU A 25 -17.11 -6.93 13.62
N LYS A 26 -17.44 -7.47 12.44
CA LYS A 26 -16.47 -7.66 11.36
C LYS A 26 -15.77 -6.36 10.93
N ILE A 27 -16.53 -5.27 10.80
CA ILE A 27 -15.97 -3.96 10.44
C ILE A 27 -15.03 -3.44 11.55
N LEU A 28 -15.39 -3.63 12.83
CA LEU A 28 -14.54 -3.23 13.95
C LEU A 28 -13.24 -4.03 13.97
N TYR A 29 -13.30 -5.35 13.81
CA TYR A 29 -12.09 -6.19 13.72
C TYR A 29 -11.21 -5.78 12.55
N LEU A 30 -11.80 -5.54 11.38
CA LEU A 30 -11.09 -5.08 10.20
C LEU A 30 -10.39 -3.73 10.44
N TYR A 31 -11.07 -2.78 11.08
CA TYR A 31 -10.50 -1.48 11.42
C TYR A 31 -9.31 -1.63 12.37
N LEU A 32 -9.45 -2.43 13.44
CA LEU A 32 -8.38 -2.68 14.40
C LEU A 32 -7.18 -3.37 13.74
N GLU A 33 -7.45 -4.32 12.84
CA GLU A 33 -6.42 -5.05 12.10
C GLU A 33 -5.64 -4.13 11.15
N ILE A 34 -6.32 -3.37 10.28
CA ILE A 34 -5.67 -2.42 9.38
C ILE A 34 -4.89 -1.37 10.19
N SER A 35 -5.46 -0.88 11.30
CA SER A 35 -4.78 0.09 12.17
C SER A 35 -3.50 -0.52 12.76
N ALA A 36 -3.55 -1.76 13.26
CA ALA A 36 -2.37 -2.43 13.80
C ALA A 36 -1.29 -2.68 12.72
N LEU A 37 -1.70 -3.06 11.51
CA LEU A 37 -0.81 -3.25 10.36
C LEU A 37 -0.12 -1.97 9.88
N ILE A 38 -0.59 -0.79 10.31
CA ILE A 38 0.04 0.50 10.01
C ILE A 38 0.81 1.01 11.24
N PHE A 39 0.16 1.16 12.39
CA PHE A 39 0.76 1.81 13.55
C PHE A 39 1.90 1.01 14.17
N VAL A 40 1.81 -0.32 14.23
CA VAL A 40 2.89 -1.14 14.81
C VAL A 40 4.17 -1.01 13.96
N PRO A 41 4.13 -1.21 12.62
CA PRO A 41 5.25 -0.88 11.75
C PRO A 41 5.79 0.54 11.91
N THR A 42 4.92 1.56 12.01
CA THR A 42 5.35 2.95 12.21
C THR A 42 6.18 3.11 13.47
N ILE A 43 5.72 2.57 14.60
CA ILE A 43 6.43 2.67 15.88
C ILE A 43 7.80 1.98 15.80
N VAL A 44 7.85 0.77 15.23
CA VAL A 44 9.09 0.01 15.08
C VAL A 44 10.06 0.74 14.14
N TYR A 45 9.56 1.29 13.04
CA TYR A 45 10.34 2.06 12.09
C TYR A 45 10.92 3.32 12.74
N LEU A 46 10.11 4.11 13.46
CA LEU A 46 10.58 5.29 14.19
C LEU A 46 11.64 4.94 15.23
N ALA A 47 11.47 3.83 15.96
CA ALA A 47 12.47 3.34 16.91
C ALA A 47 13.79 2.98 16.19
N TRP A 48 13.71 2.36 15.02
CA TRP A 48 14.89 2.13 14.18
C TRP A 48 15.58 3.44 13.77
N LEU A 49 14.83 4.46 13.31
CA LEU A 49 15.42 5.74 12.92
C LEU A 49 16.17 6.40 14.08
N LEU A 50 15.59 6.37 15.28
CA LEU A 50 16.20 6.91 16.50
C LEU A 50 17.47 6.13 16.89
N LEU A 51 17.41 4.80 16.84
CA LEU A 51 18.57 3.95 17.11
C LEU A 51 19.70 4.20 16.10
N TYR A 52 19.35 4.33 14.82
CA TYR A 52 20.31 4.63 13.76
C TYR A 52 20.99 5.98 13.98
N CYS A 53 20.23 7.04 14.34
CA CYS A 53 20.79 8.34 14.70
C CYS A 53 21.81 8.23 15.84
N ALA A 54 21.46 7.49 16.90
CA ALA A 54 22.31 7.29 18.07
C ALA A 54 23.60 6.53 17.74
N ILE A 55 23.53 5.51 16.88
CA ILE A 55 24.71 4.74 16.44
C ILE A 55 25.65 5.60 15.59
N MET A 56 25.08 6.46 14.74
CA MET A 56 25.86 7.30 13.82
C MET A 56 26.33 8.62 14.46
N ASP A 57 26.02 8.86 15.73
CA ASP A 57 26.24 10.12 16.44
C ASP A 57 25.73 11.35 15.65
N LYS A 58 24.61 11.16 14.95
CA LYS A 58 23.94 12.21 14.16
C LYS A 58 22.75 12.76 14.94
N SER A 59 22.58 14.09 14.89
CA SER A 59 21.33 14.69 15.37
C SER A 59 20.16 14.25 14.50
N TYR A 60 18.95 14.17 15.06
CA TYR A 60 17.74 13.89 14.27
C TYR A 60 17.47 14.96 13.20
N VAL A 61 18.07 16.14 13.29
CA VAL A 61 17.94 17.20 12.27
C VAL A 61 18.92 16.97 11.10
N SER A 62 20.13 16.48 11.40
CA SER A 62 21.14 16.04 10.43
C SER A 62 20.80 14.69 9.77
N TYR A 63 19.75 14.03 10.26
CA TYR A 63 19.26 12.72 9.82
C TYR A 63 18.72 12.73 8.38
N VAL A 64 18.22 13.85 7.88
CA VAL A 64 17.62 13.88 6.53
C VAL A 64 18.68 13.74 5.43
N GLU A 65 19.94 14.04 5.73
CA GLU A 65 21.03 14.01 4.74
C GLU A 65 21.73 12.64 4.70
N TYR A 66 21.69 12.01 3.52
CA TYR A 66 22.47 10.81 3.19
C TYR A 66 23.60 11.17 2.22
N SER A 67 24.77 10.55 2.38
CA SER A 67 25.93 10.84 1.52
C SER A 67 26.21 9.79 0.46
N SER A 68 25.48 8.67 0.49
CA SER A 68 25.63 7.57 -0.47
C SER A 68 24.39 6.70 -0.55
N LEU A 69 24.22 6.00 -1.67
CA LEU A 69 23.24 4.92 -1.83
C LEU A 69 23.22 3.94 -0.65
N LYS A 70 24.40 3.52 -0.15
CA LYS A 70 24.48 2.56 0.96
C LYS A 70 23.82 3.11 2.22
N GLU A 71 24.05 4.38 2.52
CA GLU A 71 23.44 5.06 3.65
C GLU A 71 21.93 5.18 3.47
N LEU A 72 21.47 5.64 2.29
CA LEU A 72 20.04 5.72 1.93
C LEU A 72 19.32 4.36 2.06
N LEU A 73 19.98 3.27 1.68
CA LEU A 73 19.43 1.93 1.80
C LEU A 73 19.33 1.46 3.24
N LEU A 74 20.40 1.61 4.03
CA LEU A 74 20.46 1.14 5.42
C LEU A 74 19.60 2.00 6.36
N GLN A 75 19.51 3.29 6.08
CA GLN A 75 18.79 4.23 6.92
C GLN A 75 17.29 4.18 6.66
N TYR A 76 16.87 4.16 5.39
CA TYR A 76 15.47 4.30 4.99
C TYR A 76 14.93 3.03 4.33
N SER A 77 15.50 2.66 3.17
CA SER A 77 14.85 1.75 2.23
C SER A 77 14.64 0.34 2.81
N ILE A 78 15.71 -0.28 3.31
CA ILE A 78 15.66 -1.65 3.84
C ILE A 78 14.82 -1.71 5.12
N PRO A 79 15.03 -0.85 6.13
CA PRO A 79 14.20 -0.85 7.33
C PRO A 79 12.72 -0.59 7.04
N PHE A 80 12.41 0.31 6.10
CA PHE A 80 11.04 0.57 5.66
C PHE A 80 10.42 -0.70 5.05
N THR A 81 11.11 -1.38 4.14
CA THR A 81 10.66 -2.65 3.56
C THR A 81 10.48 -3.75 4.60
N ILE A 82 11.36 -3.82 5.60
CA ILE A 82 11.21 -4.79 6.70
C ILE A 82 9.95 -4.46 7.52
N CYS A 83 9.79 -3.21 7.95
CA CYS A 83 8.73 -2.82 8.88
C CYS A 83 7.36 -2.79 8.22
N PHE A 84 7.22 -2.21 7.03
CA PHE A 84 5.93 -2.02 6.36
C PHE A 84 5.63 -3.08 5.29
N GLY A 85 6.64 -3.83 4.83
CA GLY A 85 6.47 -4.86 3.82
C GLY A 85 6.50 -6.26 4.42
N LEU A 86 7.67 -6.68 4.90
CA LEU A 86 7.91 -8.05 5.37
C LEU A 86 7.13 -8.36 6.65
N PHE A 87 7.13 -7.46 7.65
CA PHE A 87 6.43 -7.72 8.91
C PHE A 87 4.91 -7.92 8.71
N PRO A 88 4.17 -7.02 8.02
CA PRO A 88 2.76 -7.24 7.68
C PRO A 88 2.55 -8.53 6.88
N LEU A 89 3.39 -8.79 5.87
CA LEU A 89 3.28 -10.00 5.06
C LEU A 89 3.43 -11.28 5.89
N LEU A 90 4.44 -11.33 6.77
CA LEU A 90 4.67 -12.46 7.67
C LEU A 90 3.52 -12.63 8.66
N PHE A 91 2.96 -11.54 9.19
CA PHE A 91 1.75 -11.62 10.01
C PHE A 91 0.58 -12.27 9.24
N MET A 92 0.34 -11.85 8.00
CA MET A 92 -0.73 -12.43 7.17
C MET A 92 -0.52 -13.91 6.85
N VAL A 93 0.72 -14.31 6.53
CA VAL A 93 1.01 -15.69 6.13
C VAL A 93 1.15 -16.62 7.33
N LEU A 94 1.88 -16.21 8.37
CA LEU A 94 2.21 -17.07 9.51
C LEU A 94 1.13 -17.11 10.58
N ILE A 95 0.50 -15.96 10.87
CA ILE A 95 -0.51 -15.84 11.93
C ILE A 95 -1.90 -16.02 11.34
N LYS A 96 -2.25 -15.26 10.29
CA LYS A 96 -3.59 -15.34 9.66
C LYS A 96 -3.72 -16.51 8.69
N LYS A 97 -2.63 -17.25 8.41
CA LYS A 97 -2.60 -18.43 7.53
C LYS A 97 -3.12 -18.16 6.11
N LYS A 98 -3.02 -16.91 5.64
CA LYS A 98 -3.39 -16.56 4.27
C LYS A 98 -2.39 -17.13 3.27
N LYS A 99 -2.89 -17.57 2.12
CA LYS A 99 -2.03 -18.02 1.02
C LYS A 99 -1.51 -16.81 0.25
N ILE A 100 -0.27 -16.89 -0.24
CA ILE A 100 0.37 -15.82 -1.03
C ILE A 100 -0.46 -15.41 -2.26
N ASN A 101 -1.18 -16.36 -2.86
CA ASN A 101 -2.06 -16.11 -4.02
C ASN A 101 -3.33 -15.30 -3.68
N GLU A 102 -3.71 -15.23 -2.40
CA GLU A 102 -4.81 -14.41 -1.87
C GLU A 102 -4.36 -12.96 -1.61
N LEU A 103 -3.04 -12.72 -1.57
CA LEU A 103 -2.43 -11.40 -1.32
C LEU A 103 -2.01 -10.68 -2.61
N ASN A 104 -2.54 -11.08 -3.76
CA ASN A 104 -2.21 -10.51 -5.08
C ASN A 104 -0.69 -10.52 -5.42
N LEU A 105 0.09 -11.47 -4.87
CA LEU A 105 1.54 -11.54 -5.08
C LEU A 105 1.97 -12.51 -6.20
N THR A 106 1.01 -13.15 -6.87
CA THR A 106 1.27 -14.17 -7.88
C THR A 106 1.03 -13.64 -9.28
N ILE A 107 1.81 -14.13 -10.25
CA ILE A 107 1.53 -13.95 -11.67
C ILE A 107 0.16 -14.60 -11.98
N LYS A 108 -0.68 -13.88 -12.72
CA LYS A 108 -2.00 -14.37 -13.16
C LYS A 108 -2.02 -14.46 -14.68
N ASN A 109 -2.48 -15.60 -15.19
CA ASN A 109 -2.71 -15.78 -16.62
C ASN A 109 -4.04 -15.11 -17.03
N ASN A 110 -4.04 -13.78 -17.17
CA ASN A 110 -5.20 -12.98 -17.56
C ASN A 110 -4.77 -11.88 -18.54
N LYS A 111 -5.54 -11.66 -19.61
CA LYS A 111 -5.29 -10.58 -20.59
C LYS A 111 -5.10 -9.20 -19.95
N TRP A 112 -5.84 -8.89 -18.89
CA TRP A 112 -5.71 -7.61 -18.17
C TRP A 112 -4.38 -7.48 -17.44
N TYR A 113 -3.86 -8.60 -16.89
CA TYR A 113 -2.56 -8.63 -16.25
C TYR A 113 -1.47 -8.30 -17.26
N TYR A 114 -1.42 -9.01 -18.39
CA TYR A 114 -0.41 -8.75 -19.43
C TYR A 114 -0.53 -7.36 -20.03
N PHE A 115 -1.75 -6.90 -20.32
CA PHE A 115 -1.98 -5.55 -20.84
C PHE A 115 -1.44 -4.48 -19.90
N THR A 116 -1.84 -4.51 -18.62
CA THR A 116 -1.36 -3.51 -17.64
C THR A 116 0.15 -3.62 -17.43
N LEU A 117 0.72 -4.82 -17.41
CA LEU A 117 2.15 -5.02 -17.25
C LEU A 117 2.94 -4.42 -18.41
N ILE A 118 2.53 -4.68 -19.65
CA ILE A 118 3.18 -4.14 -20.86
C ILE A 118 3.10 -2.60 -20.85
N VAL A 119 1.92 -2.04 -20.60
CA VAL A 119 1.75 -0.58 -20.53
C VAL A 119 2.65 0.02 -19.44
N SER A 120 2.68 -0.60 -18.26
CA SER A 120 3.52 -0.13 -17.14
C SER A 120 5.00 -0.16 -17.50
N LEU A 121 5.47 -1.22 -18.16
CA LEU A 121 6.86 -1.34 -18.60
C LEU A 121 7.23 -0.32 -19.69
N LEU A 122 6.31 -0.03 -20.62
CA LEU A 122 6.54 0.99 -21.65
C LEU A 122 6.64 2.38 -21.03
N VAL A 123 5.74 2.72 -20.11
CA VAL A 123 5.77 4.00 -19.38
C VAL A 123 7.04 4.11 -18.54
N ALA A 124 7.41 3.05 -17.80
CA ALA A 124 8.65 2.99 -17.03
C ALA A 124 9.89 3.21 -17.90
N SER A 125 9.97 2.50 -19.03
CA SER A 125 11.10 2.61 -19.96
C SER A 125 11.24 4.01 -20.52
N PHE A 126 10.13 4.67 -20.86
CA PHE A 126 10.12 6.04 -21.36
C PHE A 126 10.58 7.03 -20.28
N VAL A 127 10.00 6.97 -19.08
CA VAL A 127 10.36 7.88 -17.97
C VAL A 127 11.81 7.67 -17.54
N PHE A 128 12.28 6.43 -17.42
CA PHE A 128 13.66 6.15 -17.03
C PHE A 128 14.65 6.59 -18.10
N PHE A 129 14.30 6.45 -19.38
CA PHE A 129 15.11 6.99 -20.47
C PHE A 129 15.25 8.52 -20.33
N LEU A 130 14.15 9.25 -20.14
CA LEU A 130 14.19 10.71 -19.95
C LEU A 130 14.97 11.11 -18.71
N ALA A 131 14.73 10.46 -17.57
CA ALA A 131 15.43 10.72 -16.32
C ALA A 131 16.94 10.49 -16.43
N SER A 132 17.37 9.44 -17.15
CA SER A 132 18.79 9.15 -17.39
C SER A 132 19.51 10.19 -18.25
N LYS A 133 18.75 11.00 -19.01
CA LYS A 133 19.31 12.08 -19.84
C LYS A 133 19.40 13.41 -19.10
N ASN A 134 18.53 13.62 -18.11
CA ASN A 134 18.41 14.90 -17.41
C ASN A 134 19.11 14.92 -16.04
N THR A 135 19.61 13.78 -15.55
CA THR A 135 20.20 13.65 -14.21
C THR A 135 21.58 13.00 -14.32
N ASP A 136 22.47 13.28 -13.36
CA ASP A 136 23.71 12.53 -13.23
C ASP A 136 23.44 11.05 -12.89
N MET A 137 24.38 10.19 -13.28
CA MET A 137 24.21 8.74 -13.15
C MET A 137 24.19 8.25 -11.70
N ASN A 138 24.77 8.97 -10.75
CA ASN A 138 24.79 8.55 -9.35
C ASN A 138 23.44 8.83 -8.71
N THR A 139 22.93 10.06 -8.82
CA THR A 139 21.60 10.42 -8.33
C THR A 139 20.51 9.61 -9.02
N PHE A 140 20.61 9.38 -10.33
CA PHE A 140 19.68 8.51 -11.04
C PHE A 140 19.61 7.09 -10.43
N ARG A 141 20.76 6.49 -10.12
CA ARG A 141 20.84 5.17 -9.49
C ARG A 141 20.27 5.17 -8.07
N GLU A 142 20.55 6.23 -7.31
CA GLU A 142 20.05 6.40 -5.94
C GLU A 142 18.53 6.47 -5.92
N VAL A 143 17.96 7.38 -6.69
CA VAL A 143 16.52 7.61 -6.76
C VAL A 143 15.77 6.39 -7.28
N ILE A 144 16.26 5.75 -8.35
CA ILE A 144 15.64 4.53 -8.89
C ILE A 144 15.67 3.40 -7.87
N THR A 145 16.81 3.18 -7.21
CA THR A 145 16.93 2.06 -6.27
C THR A 145 16.05 2.30 -5.04
N HIS A 146 16.13 3.49 -4.45
CA HIS A 146 15.34 3.85 -3.28
C HIS A 146 13.84 3.74 -3.55
N ASN A 147 13.37 4.37 -4.64
CA ASN A 147 11.95 4.39 -4.96
C ASN A 147 11.40 3.03 -5.37
N PHE A 148 12.25 2.10 -5.83
CA PHE A 148 11.82 0.72 -6.04
C PHE A 148 11.42 0.06 -4.72
N PHE A 149 12.26 0.20 -3.68
CA PHE A 149 11.96 -0.35 -2.35
C PHE A 149 10.73 0.31 -1.74
N VAL A 150 10.59 1.63 -1.85
CA VAL A 150 9.41 2.36 -1.36
C VAL A 150 8.15 1.84 -2.04
N SER A 151 8.12 1.84 -3.38
CA SER A 151 6.96 1.42 -4.16
C SER A 151 6.60 -0.05 -3.93
N LEU A 152 7.60 -0.94 -3.90
CA LEU A 152 7.41 -2.35 -3.57
C LEU A 152 6.72 -2.52 -2.21
N THR A 153 7.20 -1.78 -1.20
CA THR A 153 6.74 -1.88 0.18
C THR A 153 5.31 -1.35 0.30
N GLU A 154 5.04 -0.17 -0.25
CA GLU A 154 3.72 0.44 -0.16
C GLU A 154 2.66 -0.37 -0.92
N GLU A 155 2.98 -0.86 -2.13
CA GLU A 155 2.04 -1.70 -2.89
C GLU A 155 1.81 -3.07 -2.24
N LEU A 156 2.83 -3.65 -1.60
CA LEU A 156 2.68 -4.87 -0.82
C LEU A 156 1.71 -4.67 0.35
N LEU A 157 1.88 -3.59 1.12
CA LEU A 157 1.02 -3.27 2.26
C LEU A 157 -0.40 -2.93 1.81
N THR A 158 -0.55 -2.01 0.87
CA THR A 158 -1.86 -1.51 0.46
C THR A 158 -2.57 -2.53 -0.44
N ARG A 159 -2.04 -2.78 -1.65
CA ARG A 159 -2.74 -3.53 -2.71
C ARG A 159 -2.65 -5.03 -2.49
N GLY A 160 -1.62 -5.48 -1.78
CA GLY A 160 -1.42 -6.87 -1.41
C GLY A 160 -2.15 -7.26 -0.12
N ILE A 161 -2.13 -6.42 0.92
CA ILE A 161 -2.69 -6.78 2.23
C ILE A 161 -4.00 -6.04 2.50
N ILE A 162 -3.97 -4.71 2.64
CA ILE A 162 -5.12 -3.90 3.09
C ILE A 162 -6.31 -4.02 2.15
N LEU A 163 -6.10 -3.91 0.84
CA LEU A 163 -7.15 -4.08 -0.17
C LEU A 163 -7.82 -5.46 -0.06
N ASN A 164 -7.06 -6.52 0.21
CA ASN A 164 -7.62 -7.87 0.36
C ASN A 164 -8.38 -8.05 1.67
N GLU A 165 -7.96 -7.41 2.76
CA GLU A 165 -8.76 -7.35 3.99
C GLU A 165 -10.08 -6.60 3.76
N LEU A 166 -10.04 -5.44 3.08
CA LEU A 166 -11.23 -4.65 2.75
C LEU A 166 -12.21 -5.45 1.88
N LEU A 167 -11.73 -6.15 0.85
CA LEU A 167 -12.54 -7.01 -0.03
C LEU A 167 -13.19 -8.19 0.70
N GLY A 168 -12.67 -8.60 1.87
CA GLY A 168 -13.27 -9.63 2.71
C GLY A 168 -14.56 -9.19 3.42
N VAL A 169 -14.82 -7.88 3.50
CA VAL A 169 -15.95 -7.31 4.26
C VAL A 169 -16.83 -6.40 3.39
N PHE A 170 -16.22 -5.64 2.49
CA PHE A 170 -16.89 -4.65 1.66
C PHE A 170 -17.00 -5.10 0.20
N ASN A 171 -17.87 -4.43 -0.56
CA ASN A 171 -17.92 -4.63 -2.01
C ASN A 171 -16.66 -4.04 -2.69
N PRO A 172 -16.37 -4.44 -3.95
CA PRO A 172 -15.16 -3.98 -4.64
C PRO A 172 -15.00 -2.47 -4.75
N PHE A 173 -16.09 -1.75 -5.08
CA PHE A 173 -16.04 -0.29 -5.21
C PHE A 173 -15.67 0.38 -3.89
N THR A 174 -16.32 -0.01 -2.80
CA THR A 174 -16.05 0.51 -1.46
C THR A 174 -14.63 0.18 -1.01
N SER A 175 -14.15 -1.04 -1.31
CA SER A 175 -12.79 -1.47 -0.96
C SER A 175 -11.73 -0.65 -1.70
N ILE A 176 -11.93 -0.39 -3.00
CA ILE A 176 -11.04 0.46 -3.81
C ILE A 176 -10.99 1.89 -3.27
N VAL A 177 -12.15 2.46 -2.92
CA VAL A 177 -12.21 3.82 -2.36
C VAL A 177 -11.52 3.90 -1.00
N LEU A 178 -11.77 2.93 -0.11
CA LEU A 178 -11.13 2.88 1.21
C LEU A 178 -9.62 2.65 1.12
N ASP A 179 -9.15 1.77 0.23
CA ASP A 179 -7.70 1.56 0.01
C ASP A 179 -7.03 2.84 -0.54
N GLY A 180 -7.68 3.52 -1.48
CA GLY A 180 -7.25 4.83 -1.96
C GLY A 180 -7.14 5.86 -0.84
N LEU A 181 -8.11 5.91 0.08
CA LEU A 181 -8.07 6.82 1.23
C LEU A 181 -6.93 6.48 2.20
N VAL A 182 -6.71 5.19 2.47
CA VAL A 182 -5.58 4.73 3.29
C VAL A 182 -4.26 5.19 2.67
N PHE A 183 -4.08 4.96 1.38
CA PHE A 183 -2.88 5.38 0.65
C PHE A 183 -2.69 6.89 0.64
N GLY A 184 -3.71 7.64 0.22
CA GLY A 184 -3.61 9.08 -0.02
C GLY A 184 -3.60 9.94 1.24
N PHE A 185 -4.21 9.50 2.34
CA PHE A 185 -4.37 10.32 3.54
C PHE A 185 -3.82 9.70 4.82
N ILE A 186 -3.89 8.37 4.99
CA ILE A 186 -3.39 7.74 6.22
C ILE A 186 -1.89 7.56 6.16
N LEU A 187 -1.38 6.92 5.10
CA LEU A 187 0.07 6.73 4.93
C LEU A 187 0.81 8.04 4.64
N HIS A 188 0.08 9.07 4.21
CA HIS A 188 0.62 10.39 3.87
C HIS A 188 0.04 11.51 4.75
N CYS A 189 -0.30 11.20 6.02
CA CYS A 189 -1.00 12.13 6.92
C CYS A 189 -0.20 13.40 7.27
N GLY A 190 1.12 13.42 7.05
CA GLY A 190 1.98 14.59 7.19
C GLY A 190 2.26 15.36 5.90
N GLY A 191 1.68 14.93 4.77
CA GLY A 191 1.88 15.56 3.47
C GLY A 191 0.93 16.73 3.20
N ASP A 192 1.20 17.46 2.12
CA ASP A 192 0.31 18.54 1.66
C ASP A 192 -1.08 18.01 1.28
N MET A 193 -2.12 18.65 1.81
CA MET A 193 -3.51 18.21 1.64
C MET A 193 -3.97 18.29 0.17
N THR A 194 -3.47 19.27 -0.59
CA THR A 194 -3.80 19.45 -2.00
C THR A 194 -3.18 18.33 -2.83
N ILE A 195 -1.91 18.01 -2.60
CA ILE A 195 -1.22 16.87 -3.23
C ILE A 195 -1.88 15.54 -2.86
N ASN A 196 -2.24 15.36 -1.59
CA ASN A 196 -2.96 14.17 -1.12
C ASN A 196 -4.29 13.99 -1.87
N THR A 197 -5.05 15.07 -2.05
CA THR A 197 -6.38 15.03 -2.64
C THR A 197 -6.35 14.92 -4.16
N LEU A 198 -5.50 15.70 -4.84
CA LEU A 198 -5.50 15.80 -6.30
C LEU A 198 -4.60 14.78 -6.99
N VAL A 199 -3.62 14.22 -6.27
CA VAL A 199 -2.60 13.34 -6.86
C VAL A 199 -2.60 11.97 -6.19
N ARG A 200 -2.28 11.90 -4.89
CA ARG A 200 -2.08 10.60 -4.21
C ARG A 200 -3.36 9.79 -4.10
N PHE A 201 -4.49 10.41 -3.73
CA PHE A 201 -5.77 9.71 -3.66
C PHE A 201 -6.22 9.17 -5.03
N PRO A 202 -6.24 9.97 -6.13
CA PRO A 202 -6.55 9.47 -7.46
C PRO A 202 -5.61 8.35 -7.95
N ILE A 203 -4.29 8.51 -7.76
CA ILE A 203 -3.33 7.43 -8.06
C ILE A 203 -3.67 6.19 -7.26
N GLY A 204 -3.97 6.35 -5.96
CA GLY A 204 -4.34 5.25 -5.09
C GLY A 204 -5.58 4.50 -5.57
N LEU A 205 -6.60 5.20 -6.07
CA LEU A 205 -7.79 4.59 -6.68
C LEU A 205 -7.43 3.77 -7.93
N ILE A 206 -6.58 4.32 -8.80
CA ILE A 206 -6.16 3.67 -10.05
C ILE A 206 -5.38 2.38 -9.73
N LEU A 207 -4.39 2.44 -8.84
CA LEU A 207 -3.58 1.29 -8.44
C LEU A 207 -4.44 0.21 -7.77
N SER A 208 -5.37 0.62 -6.89
CA SER A 208 -6.33 -0.29 -6.26
C SER A 208 -7.21 -1.01 -7.29
N PHE A 209 -7.68 -0.27 -8.30
CA PHE A 209 -8.48 -0.84 -9.39
C PHE A 209 -7.66 -1.83 -10.24
N ILE A 210 -6.42 -1.49 -10.59
CA ILE A 210 -5.52 -2.38 -11.34
C ILE A 210 -5.27 -3.66 -10.55
N SER A 211 -4.90 -3.55 -9.27
CA SER A 211 -4.70 -4.72 -8.39
C SER A 211 -5.97 -5.57 -8.28
N TYR A 212 -7.13 -4.95 -8.07
CA TYR A 212 -8.41 -5.66 -8.00
C TYR A 212 -8.73 -6.43 -9.28
N LYS A 213 -8.51 -5.82 -10.46
CA LYS A 213 -8.84 -6.41 -11.78
C LYS A 213 -7.85 -7.48 -12.20
N THR A 214 -6.57 -7.29 -11.93
CA THR A 214 -5.51 -8.21 -12.35
C THR A 214 -5.23 -9.29 -11.31
N LYS A 215 -5.64 -9.08 -10.05
CA LYS A 215 -5.27 -9.89 -8.89
C LYS A 215 -3.74 -10.01 -8.75
N SER A 216 -3.05 -8.91 -9.05
CA SER A 216 -1.60 -8.81 -8.98
C SER A 216 -1.15 -7.38 -8.67
N ILE A 217 -0.11 -7.25 -7.84
CA ILE A 217 0.51 -5.95 -7.54
C ILE A 217 1.63 -5.54 -8.50
N HIS A 218 2.07 -6.41 -9.42
CA HIS A 218 3.29 -6.15 -10.21
C HIS A 218 3.21 -4.87 -11.05
N SER A 219 2.11 -4.69 -11.80
CA SER A 219 1.90 -3.46 -12.57
C SER A 219 1.78 -2.24 -11.66
N CYS A 220 1.22 -2.41 -10.45
CA CYS A 220 1.08 -1.32 -9.48
C CYS A 220 2.46 -0.87 -8.99
N ILE A 221 3.36 -1.82 -8.67
CA ILE A 221 4.74 -1.53 -8.24
C ILE A 221 5.46 -0.74 -9.33
N ILE A 222 5.37 -1.19 -10.59
CA ILE A 222 6.07 -0.56 -11.71
C ILE A 222 5.53 0.87 -11.94
N LEU A 223 4.21 1.06 -11.94
CA LEU A 223 3.62 2.38 -12.17
C LEU A 223 3.94 3.36 -11.03
N HIS A 224 3.82 2.90 -9.78
CA HIS A 224 4.15 3.73 -8.61
C HIS A 224 5.64 4.09 -8.60
N TRP A 225 6.52 3.11 -8.86
CA TRP A 225 7.96 3.35 -8.97
C TRP A 225 8.29 4.37 -10.07
N THR A 226 7.65 4.21 -11.23
CA THR A 226 7.83 5.12 -12.35
C THR A 226 7.35 6.53 -12.01
N TYR A 227 6.19 6.65 -11.34
CA TYR A 227 5.65 7.92 -10.89
C TYR A 227 6.61 8.61 -9.93
N ASN A 228 7.11 7.93 -8.90
CA ASN A 228 8.02 8.55 -7.93
C ASN A 228 9.32 9.04 -8.60
N VAL A 229 9.91 8.23 -9.48
CA VAL A 229 11.11 8.63 -10.25
C VAL A 229 10.81 9.83 -11.16
N GLY A 230 9.63 9.86 -11.80
CA GLY A 230 9.22 10.97 -12.65
C GLY A 230 9.03 12.27 -11.88
N VAL A 231 8.38 12.22 -10.73
CA VAL A 231 8.22 13.40 -9.85
C VAL A 231 9.59 13.90 -9.38
N GLU A 232 10.43 12.99 -8.88
CA GLU A 232 11.68 13.35 -8.22
C GLU A 232 12.75 13.84 -9.18
N LEU A 233 12.87 13.23 -10.37
CA LEU A 233 13.93 13.58 -11.35
C LEU A 233 13.48 14.47 -12.50
N LEU A 234 12.18 14.53 -12.78
CA LEU A 234 11.64 15.27 -13.94
C LEU A 234 10.65 16.36 -13.54
N GLY A 235 10.22 16.43 -12.28
CA GLY A 235 9.21 17.38 -11.82
C GLY A 235 7.83 17.18 -12.46
N LEU A 236 7.53 15.95 -12.89
CA LEU A 236 6.27 15.54 -13.53
C LEU A 236 5.14 15.25 -12.53
#